data_AF-A0A8D8UUE1-F1
#
_entry.id   AF-A0A8D8UUE1-F1
#
_cell.length_a   1.000
_cell.length_b   1.000
_cell.length_c   1.000
_cell.angle_alpha   90.00
_cell.angle_beta   90.00
_cell.angle_gamma   90.00
#
_symmetry.space_group_name_H-M   'P 1'
#
loop_
_entity.id
_entity.type
_entity.pdbx_description
1 polymer ?
#
loop_
_entity_poly.entity_id
_entity_poly.type
_entity_poly.pdbx_seq_one_letter_code
_entity_poly.pdbx_strand_id
1 'polypeptide(L)'
;MVYNICMVSDFFYPNVGGVEEHIFNLSQCLIQRGHKVIVLTHAYKDRVGIRYMTNGLKVYYCPIRTFYNQSILPTMVCSMPLVRHILLREQIAIVHGHSAFSALAHETMMIARLLGLKVIIHLVS
;
A
#
# COMPACT_ATOMS: atom_id res chain seq x y z
N MET A 1 9.77 15.93 -11.95
CA MET A 1 9.75 16.13 -10.48
C MET A 1 9.78 14.76 -9.83
N VAL A 2 10.65 14.52 -8.85
CA VAL A 2 10.75 13.24 -8.13
C VAL A 2 9.74 13.23 -6.98
N TYR A 3 9.08 12.10 -6.75
CA TYR A 3 8.06 11.93 -5.71
C TYR A 3 8.29 10.63 -4.94
N ASN A 4 7.87 10.65 -3.67
CA ASN A 4 7.77 9.46 -2.83
C ASN A 4 6.32 8.97 -2.86
N ILE A 5 6.12 7.76 -3.38
CA ILE A 5 4.81 7.21 -3.71
C ILE A 5 4.56 5.97 -2.85
N CYS A 6 3.40 5.92 -2.21
CA CYS A 6 2.92 4.74 -1.49
C CYS A 6 1.80 4.09 -2.28
N MET A 7 2.05 2.89 -2.79
CA MET A 7 1.05 2.04 -3.43
C MET A 7 0.36 1.24 -2.34
N VAL A 8 -0.98 1.26 -2.28
CA VAL A 8 -1.73 0.59 -1.21
C VAL A 8 -2.75 -0.37 -1.80
N SER A 9 -2.70 -1.62 -1.35
CA SER A 9 -3.63 -2.66 -1.77
C SER A 9 -3.69 -3.78 -0.74
N ASP A 10 -4.90 -4.30 -0.48
CA ASP A 10 -5.09 -5.57 0.24
C ASP A 10 -4.59 -6.77 -0.56
N PHE A 11 -4.44 -6.62 -1.87
CA PHE A 11 -3.99 -7.67 -2.76
C PHE A 11 -2.59 -7.33 -3.24
N PHE A 12 -1.58 -8.05 -2.73
CA PHE A 12 -0.20 -7.99 -3.21
C PHE A 12 0.46 -9.37 -3.01
N TYR A 13 1.67 -9.55 -3.53
CA TYR A 13 2.39 -10.83 -3.37
C TYR A 13 2.41 -11.30 -1.91
N PRO A 14 2.24 -12.60 -1.61
CA PRO A 14 2.43 -13.75 -2.48
C PRO A 14 1.20 -14.18 -3.28
N ASN A 15 0.05 -13.55 -3.08
CA ASN A 15 -1.08 -13.81 -3.97
C ASN A 15 -0.71 -13.34 -5.38
N VAL A 16 -1.00 -14.19 -6.36
CA VAL A 16 -0.71 -13.91 -7.76
C VAL A 16 -2.05 -13.71 -8.46
N GLY A 17 -2.24 -12.53 -9.01
CA GLY A 17 -3.42 -12.11 -9.75
C GLY A 17 -3.08 -10.89 -10.61
N GLY A 18 -4.07 -10.43 -11.40
CA GLY A 18 -3.86 -9.33 -12.34
C GLY A 18 -3.62 -7.97 -11.66
N VAL A 19 -4.19 -7.74 -10.48
CA VAL A 19 -4.05 -6.46 -9.75
C VAL A 19 -2.66 -6.35 -9.14
N GLU A 20 -2.16 -7.43 -8.55
CA GLU A 20 -0.85 -7.51 -7.91
C GLU A 20 0.27 -7.29 -8.94
N GLU A 21 0.16 -7.97 -10.09
CA GLU A 21 1.08 -7.80 -11.21
C GLU A 21 1.06 -6.37 -11.74
N HIS A 22 -0.14 -5.77 -11.88
CA HIS A 22 -0.27 -4.38 -12.31
C HIS A 22 0.41 -3.41 -11.33
N ILE A 23 0.15 -3.55 -10.03
CA ILE A 23 0.79 -2.71 -9.00
C ILE A 23 2.31 -2.88 -9.04
N PHE A 24 2.79 -4.12 -9.15
CA PHE A 24 4.21 -4.41 -9.22
C PHE A 24 4.86 -3.77 -10.44
N ASN A 25 4.35 -4.03 -11.65
CA ASN A 25 4.89 -3.49 -12.90
C ASN A 25 4.86 -1.96 -12.92
N LEU A 26 3.77 -1.34 -12.47
CA LEU A 26 3.68 0.11 -12.34
C LEU A 26 4.74 0.65 -11.35
N SER A 27 4.92 -0.01 -10.22
CA SER A 27 5.94 0.36 -9.23
C SER A 27 7.35 0.29 -9.82
N GLN A 28 7.66 -0.75 -10.61
CA GLN A 28 8.95 -0.88 -11.30
C GLN A 28 9.17 0.27 -12.30
N CYS A 29 8.15 0.59 -13.12
CA CYS A 29 8.20 1.70 -14.07
C CYS A 29 8.40 3.07 -13.41
N LEU A 30 7.84 3.27 -12.21
CA LEU A 30 8.02 4.50 -11.42
C LEU A 30 9.42 4.57 -10.80
N ILE A 31 9.93 3.45 -10.28
CA ILE A 31 11.31 3.36 -9.75
C ILE A 31 12.32 3.68 -10.84
N GLN A 32 12.16 3.11 -12.04
CA GLN A 32 13.03 3.37 -13.19
C GLN A 32 13.03 4.84 -13.62
N ARG A 33 11.94 5.56 -13.37
CA ARG A 33 11.82 7.02 -13.59
C ARG A 33 12.43 7.86 -12.46
N GLY A 34 13.04 7.23 -11.45
CA GLY A 34 13.70 7.89 -10.32
C GLY A 34 12.79 8.20 -9.14
N HIS A 35 11.53 7.74 -9.14
CA HIS A 35 10.64 7.89 -7.99
C HIS A 35 10.96 6.87 -6.91
N LYS A 36 10.82 7.27 -5.64
CA LYS A 36 10.85 6.32 -4.53
C LYS A 36 9.46 5.71 -4.40
N VAL A 37 9.36 4.39 -4.50
CA VAL A 37 8.08 3.68 -4.40
C VAL A 37 8.13 2.68 -3.26
N ILE A 38 7.09 2.67 -2.45
CA ILE A 38 6.83 1.62 -1.46
C ILE A 38 5.47 1.00 -1.73
N VAL A 39 5.28 -0.24 -1.28
CA VAL A 39 3.97 -0.91 -1.25
C VAL A 39 3.56 -1.12 0.19
N LEU A 40 2.30 -0.86 0.50
CA LEU A 40 1.65 -1.14 1.77
C LEU A 40 0.54 -2.17 1.55
N THR A 41 0.62 -3.28 2.27
CA THR A 41 -0.33 -4.39 2.18
C THR A 41 -0.53 -5.06 3.55
N HIS A 42 -1.50 -5.95 3.67
CA HIS A 42 -1.70 -6.73 4.89
C HIS A 42 -0.74 -7.91 4.96
N ALA A 43 -0.52 -8.43 6.16
CA ALA A 43 0.32 -9.59 6.38
C ALA A 43 -0.35 -10.88 5.95
N TYR A 44 0.38 -11.73 5.22
CA TYR A 44 -0.09 -13.05 4.81
C TYR A 44 0.54 -14.13 5.69
N LYS A 45 -0.24 -14.72 6.63
CA LYS A 45 0.26 -15.74 7.57
C LYS A 45 1.55 -15.27 8.26
N ASP A 46 2.68 -15.94 8.00
CA ASP A 46 3.99 -15.64 8.58
C ASP A 46 4.74 -14.51 7.85
N ARG A 47 4.19 -14.00 6.74
CA ARG A 47 4.74 -12.87 6.00
C ARG A 47 4.29 -11.55 6.63
N VAL A 48 5.06 -11.11 7.61
CA VAL A 48 4.89 -9.84 8.33
C VAL A 48 6.16 -8.99 8.20
N GLY A 49 6.02 -7.66 8.28
CA GLY A 49 7.13 -6.72 8.34
C GLY A 49 7.59 -6.22 6.98
N ILE A 50 8.87 -5.88 6.85
CA ILE A 50 9.44 -5.29 5.64
C ILE A 50 10.07 -6.38 4.77
N ARG A 51 9.77 -6.34 3.47
CA ARG A 51 10.47 -7.12 2.45
C ARG A 51 10.92 -6.21 1.32
N TYR A 52 11.99 -6.60 0.65
CA TYR A 52 12.46 -5.94 -0.55
C TYR A 52 12.26 -6.87 -1.73
N MET A 53 11.75 -6.32 -2.84
CA MET A 53 11.56 -7.02 -4.10
C MET A 53 12.49 -6.42 -5.16
N THR A 54 12.31 -6.85 -6.41
CA THR A 54 13.10 -6.39 -7.56
C THR A 54 13.20 -4.86 -7.63
N ASN A 55 14.39 -4.39 -8.05
CA ASN A 55 14.75 -2.98 -8.14
C ASN A 55 14.59 -2.20 -6.82
N GLY A 56 14.73 -2.89 -5.68
CA GLY A 56 14.69 -2.27 -4.36
C GLY A 56 13.29 -1.87 -3.90
N LEU A 57 12.23 -2.36 -4.55
CA LEU A 57 10.85 -2.09 -4.17
C LEU A 57 10.61 -2.57 -2.74
N LYS A 58 10.35 -1.61 -1.84
CA LYS A 58 10.13 -1.89 -0.42
C LYS A 58 8.66 -2.16 -0.16
N VAL A 59 8.35 -3.27 0.47
CA VAL A 59 6.99 -3.73 0.74
C VAL A 59 6.79 -3.87 2.25
N TYR A 60 5.75 -3.22 2.75
CA TYR A 60 5.29 -3.27 4.13
C TYR A 60 4.12 -4.24 4.24
N TYR A 61 4.33 -5.36 4.93
CA TYR A 61 3.30 -6.31 5.32
C TYR A 61 2.84 -6.02 6.74
N CYS A 62 1.78 -5.23 6.87
CA CYS A 62 1.27 -4.80 8.16
C CYS A 62 0.44 -5.91 8.83
N PRO A 63 0.61 -6.19 10.14
CA PRO A 63 -0.12 -7.23 10.86
C PRO A 63 -1.57 -6.79 11.17
N ILE A 64 -2.32 -6.43 10.13
CA ILE A 64 -3.70 -6.00 10.23
C ILE A 64 -4.58 -7.24 10.01
N ARG A 65 -5.46 -7.54 10.98
CA ARG A 65 -6.29 -8.74 10.94
C ARG A 65 -7.35 -8.63 9.85
N THR A 66 -7.25 -9.49 8.85
CA THR A 66 -8.28 -9.70 7.84
C THR A 66 -9.47 -10.45 8.43
N PHE A 67 -10.71 -10.01 8.18
CA PHE A 67 -11.91 -10.76 8.49
C PHE A 67 -12.67 -11.07 7.20
N TYR A 68 -12.64 -12.36 6.85
CA TYR A 68 -13.28 -13.01 5.71
C TYR A 68 -12.82 -12.50 4.31
N ASN A 69 -12.41 -13.44 3.45
CA ASN A 69 -11.95 -13.21 2.06
C ASN A 69 -10.74 -12.27 1.85
N GLN A 70 -9.76 -12.26 2.76
CA GLN A 70 -8.61 -11.33 2.72
C GLN A 70 -8.97 -9.84 2.83
N SER A 71 -10.24 -9.51 3.12
CA SER A 71 -10.66 -8.15 3.44
C SER A 71 -10.33 -7.82 4.90
N ILE A 72 -9.85 -6.62 5.18
CA ILE A 72 -9.53 -6.15 6.53
C ILE A 72 -10.81 -5.84 7.32
N LEU A 73 -10.90 -6.32 8.57
CA LEU A 73 -11.93 -5.90 9.52
C LEU A 73 -11.76 -4.38 9.71
N PRO A 74 -12.79 -3.52 9.51
CA PRO A 74 -12.68 -2.06 9.65
C PRO A 74 -12.44 -1.65 11.11
N THR A 75 -11.28 -2.02 11.63
CA THR A 75 -10.70 -1.53 12.88
C THR A 75 -9.94 -0.26 12.54
N MET A 76 -10.70 0.71 12.03
CA MET A 76 -10.33 2.05 11.57
C MET A 76 -9.46 2.84 12.57
N VAL A 77 -9.27 2.34 13.80
CA VAL A 77 -8.50 2.97 14.88
C VAL A 77 -7.17 2.25 15.15
N CYS A 78 -7.06 0.93 14.92
CA CYS A 78 -5.89 0.15 15.30
C CYS A 78 -4.74 0.23 14.28
N SER A 79 -5.05 0.35 12.99
CA SER A 79 -4.06 0.48 11.90
C SER A 79 -3.48 1.90 11.79
N MET A 80 -4.21 2.91 12.30
CA MET A 80 -3.90 4.35 12.15
C MET A 80 -2.47 4.74 12.57
N PRO A 81 -1.96 4.35 13.76
CA PRO A 81 -0.63 4.78 14.18
C PRO A 81 0.47 4.20 13.29
N LEU A 82 0.32 2.93 12.87
CA LEU A 82 1.30 2.24 12.04
C LEU A 82 1.35 2.84 10.64
N VAL A 83 0.19 2.98 9.99
CA VAL A 83 0.11 3.54 8.64
C VAL A 83 0.59 4.99 8.63
N ARG A 84 0.15 5.83 9.58
CA ARG A 84 0.66 7.20 9.73
C ARG A 84 2.17 7.23 9.91
N HIS A 85 2.71 6.36 10.78
CA HIS A 85 4.16 6.29 11.01
C HIS A 85 4.93 5.92 9.73
N ILE A 86 4.42 4.96 8.94
CA ILE A 86 5.03 4.58 7.66
C ILE A 86 5.01 5.75 6.68
N LEU A 87 3.85 6.40 6.49
CA LEU A 87 3.72 7.52 5.55
C LEU A 87 4.67 8.68 5.88
N LEU A 88 4.78 9.04 7.17
CA LEU A 88 5.69 10.08 7.64
C LEU A 88 7.15 9.67 7.54
N ARG A 89 7.50 8.46 7.98
CA ARG A 89 8.89 7.96 7.94
C ARG A 89 9.40 7.86 6.51
N GLU A 90 8.54 7.47 5.58
CA GLU A 90 8.91 7.34 4.17
C GLU A 90 8.81 8.65 3.38
N GLN A 91 8.35 9.73 4.03
CA GLN A 91 8.15 11.06 3.48
C GLN A 91 7.26 11.02 2.24
N ILE A 92 6.14 10.29 2.33
CA ILE A 92 5.23 10.06 1.21
C ILE A 92 4.56 11.38 0.80
N ALA A 93 4.58 11.65 -0.51
CA ALA A 93 3.90 12.80 -1.11
C ALA A 93 2.58 12.38 -1.77
N ILE A 94 2.52 11.15 -2.29
CA ILE A 94 1.38 10.62 -3.05
C ILE A 94 1.02 9.24 -2.51
N VAL A 95 -0.25 9.06 -2.14
CA VAL A 95 -0.83 7.76 -1.83
C VAL A 95 -1.70 7.31 -3.01
N HIS A 96 -1.40 6.15 -3.56
CA HIS A 96 -2.12 5.55 -4.67
C HIS A 96 -2.82 4.27 -4.18
N GLY A 97 -4.13 4.36 -3.98
CA GLY A 97 -4.97 3.21 -3.61
C GLY A 97 -5.39 2.42 -4.85
N HIS A 98 -5.21 1.10 -4.81
CA HIS A 98 -5.70 0.18 -5.84
C HIS A 98 -6.83 -0.69 -5.27
N SER A 99 -7.84 -0.96 -6.13
CA SER A 99 -9.07 -1.73 -5.84
C SER A 99 -10.11 -0.99 -5.00
N ALA A 100 -11.38 -1.05 -5.45
CA ALA A 100 -12.54 -0.46 -4.79
C ALA A 100 -12.96 -1.22 -3.51
N PHE A 101 -12.54 -2.47 -3.35
CA PHE A 101 -12.92 -3.33 -2.22
C PHE A 101 -11.81 -3.46 -1.16
N SER A 102 -10.70 -2.73 -1.34
CA SER A 102 -9.56 -2.76 -0.43
C SER A 102 -9.83 -1.85 0.78
N ALA A 103 -10.19 -2.44 1.93
CA ALA A 103 -10.38 -1.73 3.18
C ALA A 103 -9.09 -1.01 3.62
N LEU A 104 -7.92 -1.62 3.40
CA LEU A 104 -6.63 -0.98 3.67
C LEU A 104 -6.40 0.27 2.84
N ALA A 105 -6.77 0.22 1.55
CA ALA A 105 -6.63 1.37 0.66
C ALA A 105 -7.50 2.53 1.15
N HIS A 106 -8.77 2.27 1.48
CA HIS A 106 -9.67 3.30 1.99
C HIS A 106 -9.17 3.91 3.31
N GLU A 107 -8.73 3.09 4.27
CA GLU A 107 -8.17 3.58 5.53
C GLU A 107 -6.90 4.43 5.31
N THR A 108 -5.98 3.95 4.48
CA THR A 108 -4.73 4.66 4.20
C THR A 108 -4.98 5.97 3.47
N MET A 109 -5.95 5.99 2.56
CA MET A 109 -6.38 7.19 1.85
C MET A 109 -7.00 8.22 2.80
N MET A 110 -7.84 7.80 3.76
CA MET A 110 -8.38 8.69 4.79
C MET A 110 -7.26 9.30 5.65
N ILE A 111 -6.29 8.50 6.11
CA ILE A 111 -5.12 9.02 6.85
C ILE A 111 -4.35 10.01 6.00
N ALA A 112 -4.09 9.67 4.74
CA ALA A 112 -3.33 10.51 3.82
C ALA A 112 -4.02 11.87 3.64
N ARG A 113 -5.35 11.89 3.50
CA ARG A 113 -6.15 13.13 3.45
C ARG A 113 -6.02 13.94 4.74
N LEU A 114 -6.09 13.31 5.90
CA LEU A 114 -5.90 13.97 7.21
C LEU A 114 -4.48 14.54 7.38
N LEU A 115 -3.48 13.94 6.73
CA LEU A 115 -2.10 14.43 6.69
C LEU A 115 -1.83 15.47 5.59
N GLY A 116 -2.85 15.84 4.79
CA GLY A 116 -2.70 16.79 3.68
C GLY A 116 -1.95 16.24 2.45
N LEU A 117 -1.85 14.92 2.31
CA LEU A 117 -1.17 14.26 1.19
C LEU A 117 -2.07 14.16 -0.04
N LYS A 118 -1.45 14.06 -1.22
CA LYS A 118 -2.17 13.81 -2.47
C LYS A 118 -2.61 12.37 -2.52
N VAL A 119 -3.87 12.14 -2.86
CA VAL A 119 -4.47 10.81 -2.91
C VAL A 119 -5.06 10.55 -4.29
N ILE A 120 -4.72 9.39 -4.86
CA ILE A 120 -5.21 8.90 -6.15
C ILE A 120 -5.83 7.52 -5.92
N ILE A 121 -6.99 7.26 -6.54
CA ILE A 121 -7.63 5.94 -6.52
C ILE A 121 -7.66 5.38 -7.93
N HIS A 122 -7.26 4.12 -8.07
CA HIS A 122 -7.43 3.35 -9.30
C HIS A 122 -8.49 2.27 -9.04
N LEU A 123 -9.66 2.48 -9.62
CA LEU A 123 -10.77 1.55 -9.61
C LEU A 123 -10.54 0.54 -10.73
N VAL A 124 -10.12 -0.67 -10.36
CA VAL A 124 -10.11 -1.81 -11.28
C VAL A 124 -11.32 -2.67 -10.88
N SER A 125 -12.25 -2.81 -11.82
CA SER A 125 -13.49 -3.62 -11.72
C SER A 125 -13.24 -5.08 -12.02
#